data_AF-A0A1E8E6J0-F1
#
_entry.id   AF-A0A1E8E6J0-F1
#
_cell.length_a   1.000
_cell.length_b   1.000
_cell.length_c   1.000
_cell.angle_alpha   90.00
_cell.angle_beta   90.00
_cell.angle_gamma   90.00
#
_symmetry.space_group_name_H-M   'P 1'
#
loop_
_entity.id
_entity.type
_entity.pdbx_description
1 polymer ?
#
loop_
_entity_poly.entity_id
_entity_poly.type
_entity_poly.pdbx_seq_one_letter_code
_entity_poly.pdbx_strand_id
1 'polypeptide(L)'
;MATGLFITKLGEAKILGTTKKLGQIYPNVTIRLYERLSGNKLHVADTSSDKNGVYKFLNLPSDREFYVVGIDPASQYNAVIQDKVIAK
;
A
#
# COMPACT_ATOMS: atom_id res chain seq x y z
N MET A 1 12.43 21.51 -11.75
CA MET A 1 13.11 20.27 -12.17
C MET A 1 12.65 19.17 -11.24
N ALA A 2 11.86 18.21 -11.71
CA ALA A 2 11.36 17.11 -10.88
C ALA A 2 12.50 16.10 -10.70
N THR A 3 12.96 15.94 -9.46
CA THR A 3 13.88 14.85 -9.07
C THR A 3 13.11 13.53 -9.14
N GLY A 4 13.15 12.89 -10.30
CA GLY A 4 12.74 11.49 -10.42
C GLY A 4 13.66 10.64 -9.56
N LEU A 5 13.07 9.92 -8.59
CA LEU A 5 13.77 8.89 -7.84
C LEU A 5 14.14 7.78 -8.84
N PHE A 6 15.38 7.79 -9.33
CA PHE A 6 15.91 6.70 -10.13
C PHE A 6 16.09 5.48 -9.22
N ILE A 7 15.25 4.47 -9.40
CA ILE A 7 15.46 3.16 -8.78
C ILE A 7 16.66 2.54 -9.52
N THR A 8 17.85 2.67 -8.93
CA THR A 8 19.14 2.24 -9.53
C THR A 8 19.36 0.73 -9.50
N LYS A 9 18.39 -0.06 -9.03
CA LYS A 9 18.42 -1.53 -9.04
C LYS A 9 16.99 -2.06 -9.11
N LEU A 10 16.64 -2.76 -10.19
CA LEU A 10 15.46 -3.62 -10.19
C LEU A 10 15.67 -4.65 -9.09
N GLY A 11 14.92 -4.53 -8.01
CA GLY A 11 15.00 -5.52 -6.95
C GLY A 11 14.32 -6.82 -7.39
N GLU A 12 14.61 -7.93 -6.71
CA GLU A 12 13.99 -9.23 -7.01
C GLU A 12 12.93 -9.61 -5.97
N ALA A 13 12.77 -8.78 -4.92
CA ALA A 13 11.83 -9.05 -3.86
C ALA A 13 10.38 -8.75 -4.30
N LYS A 14 9.45 -9.43 -3.64
CA LYS A 14 8.01 -9.31 -3.88
C LYS A 14 7.25 -9.28 -2.57
N ILE A 15 6.18 -8.51 -2.55
CA ILE A 15 5.19 -8.52 -1.46
C ILE A 15 3.89 -9.08 -2.06
N LEU A 16 3.41 -10.19 -1.49
CA LEU A 16 2.16 -10.83 -1.88
C LEU A 16 1.23 -10.81 -0.66
N GLY A 17 -0.05 -10.55 -0.87
CA GLY A 17 -1.00 -10.55 0.23
C GLY A 17 -2.44 -10.75 -0.22
N THR A 18 -3.31 -10.84 0.77
CA THR A 18 -4.75 -10.98 0.57
C THR A 18 -5.52 -9.94 1.38
N THR A 19 -6.59 -9.40 0.81
CA THR A 19 -7.52 -8.50 1.48
C THR A 19 -8.74 -9.28 1.96
N LYS A 20 -9.04 -9.15 3.26
CA LYS A 20 -10.18 -9.78 3.91
C LYS A 20 -10.88 -8.82 4.84
N LYS A 21 -12.20 -8.97 4.98
CA LYS A 21 -13.02 -8.25 5.94
C LYS A 21 -13.79 -9.28 6.76
N LEU A 22 -13.55 -9.28 8.08
CA LEU A 22 -14.13 -10.28 8.99
C LEU A 22 -13.89 -11.74 8.52
N GLY A 23 -12.70 -12.01 8.00
CA GLY A 23 -12.31 -13.34 7.50
C GLY A 23 -12.78 -13.69 6.08
N GLN A 24 -13.69 -12.91 5.49
CA GLN A 24 -14.19 -13.13 4.12
C GLN A 24 -13.33 -12.39 3.08
N ILE A 25 -13.24 -12.94 1.87
CA ILE A 25 -12.55 -12.29 0.73
C ILE A 25 -13.15 -10.90 0.52
N TYR A 26 -12.28 -9.89 0.44
CA TYR A 26 -12.71 -8.52 0.22
C TYR A 26 -12.00 -7.94 -1.01
N PRO A 27 -12.61 -8.05 -2.21
CA PRO A 27 -11.98 -7.68 -3.47
C PRO A 27 -12.00 -6.17 -3.71
N ASN A 28 -11.26 -5.71 -4.72
CA ASN A 28 -11.22 -4.30 -5.16
C ASN A 28 -10.80 -3.31 -4.07
N VAL A 29 -10.01 -3.77 -3.10
CA VAL A 29 -9.40 -2.90 -2.08
C VAL A 29 -8.20 -2.23 -2.71
N THR A 30 -8.07 -0.91 -2.57
CA THR A 30 -6.85 -0.19 -2.97
C THR A 30 -5.78 -0.42 -1.91
N ILE A 31 -4.61 -0.88 -2.32
CA ILE A 31 -3.44 -1.11 -1.46
C ILE A 31 -2.34 -0.14 -1.88
N ARG A 32 -1.84 0.62 -0.91
CA ARG A 32 -0.72 1.55 -1.08
C ARG A 32 0.52 0.98 -0.41
N LEU A 33 1.63 1.00 -1.12
CA LEU A 33 2.94 0.63 -0.62
C LEU A 33 3.74 1.87 -0.26
N TYR A 34 4.33 1.84 0.93
CA TYR A 34 5.22 2.89 1.40
C TYR A 34 6.53 2.29 1.87
N GLU A 35 7.63 2.97 1.54
CA GLU A 35 8.95 2.69 2.11
C GLU A 35 9.04 3.35 3.49
N ARG A 36 9.57 2.61 4.46
CA ARG A 36 9.81 3.10 5.80
C ARG A 36 11.21 3.73 5.85
N LEU A 37 11.26 5.04 5.67
CA LEU A 37 12.47 5.84 5.90
C LEU A 37 12.40 6.49 7.28
N SER A 38 13.55 6.66 7.94
CA SER A 38 13.63 7.33 9.24
C SER A 38 12.91 8.69 9.21
N GLY A 39 11.76 8.78 9.89
CA GLY A 39 10.96 10.01 10.02
C GLY A 39 9.98 10.31 8.88
N ASN A 40 10.08 9.67 7.70
CA ASN A 40 9.22 9.97 6.55
C ASN A 40 8.64 8.71 5.89
N LYS A 41 7.38 8.83 5.49
CA LYS A 41 6.62 7.80 4.78
C LYS A 41 6.69 8.09 3.28
N LEU A 42 7.58 7.43 2.56
CA LEU A 42 7.71 7.64 1.11
C LEU A 42 6.73 6.72 0.37
N HIS A 43 5.81 7.31 -0.39
CA HIS A 43 4.93 6.55 -1.28
C HIS A 43 5.73 5.90 -2.42
N VAL A 44 5.47 4.62 -2.68
CA VAL A 44 6.20 3.83 -3.70
C VAL A 44 5.29 3.46 -4.86
N ALA A 45 4.13 2.87 -4.57
CA ALA A 45 3.21 2.35 -5.58
C ALA A 45 1.81 2.10 -5.01
N ASP A 46 0.83 2.06 -5.90
CA ASP A 46 -0.54 1.62 -5.62
C ASP A 46 -0.87 0.37 -6.45
N THR A 47 -1.72 -0.50 -5.90
CA THR A 47 -2.35 -1.62 -6.61
C THR A 47 -3.76 -1.83 -6.08
N SER A 48 -4.59 -2.58 -6.79
CA SER A 48 -5.87 -3.09 -6.25
C SER A 48 -5.81 -4.59 -6.10
N SER A 49 -6.54 -5.12 -5.11
CA SER A 49 -6.75 -6.56 -5.01
C SER A 49 -7.72 -7.07 -6.07
N ASP A 50 -7.48 -8.28 -6.55
CA ASP A 50 -8.32 -8.92 -7.57
C ASP A 50 -9.63 -9.49 -6.98
N LYS A 51 -10.40 -10.22 -7.81
CA LYS A 51 -11.66 -10.87 -7.41
C LYS A 51 -11.51 -11.88 -6.27
N ASN A 52 -10.31 -12.42 -6.05
CA ASN A 52 -9.98 -13.35 -4.97
C ASN A 52 -9.37 -12.62 -3.76
N GLY A 53 -9.33 -11.28 -3.78
CA GLY A 53 -8.70 -10.45 -2.77
C GLY A 53 -7.18 -10.49 -2.83
N VAL A 54 -6.55 -11.01 -3.89
CA VAL A 54 -5.10 -11.15 -3.97
C VAL A 54 -4.47 -9.87 -4.55
N TYR A 55 -3.36 -9.42 -3.97
CA TYR A 55 -2.56 -8.31 -4.50
C TYR A 55 -1.06 -8.65 -4.53
N LYS A 56 -0.31 -7.93 -5.37
CA LYS A 56 1.14 -8.12 -5.50
C LYS A 56 1.88 -6.81 -5.78
N PHE A 57 3.03 -6.64 -5.14
CA PHE A 57 4.09 -5.71 -5.54
C PHE A 57 5.31 -6.52 -5.93
N LEU A 58 5.91 -6.17 -7.07
CA LEU A 58 7.03 -6.89 -7.67
C LEU A 58 8.22 -5.94 -7.84
N ASN A 59 9.39 -6.53 -8.05
CA ASN A 59 10.63 -5.84 -8.34
C ASN A 59 11.10 -4.87 -7.23
N LEU A 60 10.84 -5.22 -5.97
CA LEU A 60 11.20 -4.38 -4.83
C LEU A 60 12.63 -4.63 -4.36
N PRO A 61 13.36 -3.59 -3.91
CA PRO A 61 14.68 -3.75 -3.31
C PRO A 61 14.59 -4.57 -2.01
N SER A 62 15.53 -5.47 -1.80
CA SER A 62 15.53 -6.42 -0.66
C SER A 62 16.14 -5.85 0.63
N ASP A 63 16.80 -4.71 0.54
CA ASP A 63 17.53 -4.02 1.61
C ASP A 63 16.71 -2.87 2.25
N ARG A 64 15.40 -2.82 1.96
CA ARG A 64 14.51 -1.76 2.44
C ARG A 64 13.31 -2.34 3.19
N GLU A 65 12.83 -1.56 4.14
CA GLU A 65 11.62 -1.88 4.88
C GLU A 65 10.41 -1.19 4.23
N PHE A 66 9.30 -1.91 4.15
CA PHE A 66 8.05 -1.42 3.59
C PHE A 66 6.90 -1.68 4.54
N TYR A 67 5.84 -0.89 4.39
CA TYR A 67 4.55 -1.20 4.97
C TYR A 67 3.43 -0.95 3.95
N VAL A 68 2.33 -1.67 4.11
CA VAL A 68 1.17 -1.62 3.22
C VAL A 68 -0.03 -1.03 3.94
N VAL A 69 -0.82 -0.23 3.23
CA VAL A 69 -2.07 0.35 3.72
C VAL A 69 -3.19 -0.07 2.78
N GLY A 70 -4.20 -0.76 3.29
CA GLY A 70 -5.44 -1.04 2.58
C GLY A 70 -6.48 0.06 2.83
N ILE A 71 -7.07 0.58 1.77
CA ILE A 71 -8.17 1.56 1.83
C ILE A 71 -9.48 0.80 1.68
N ASP A 72 -10.33 0.83 2.71
CA ASP A 72 -11.64 0.19 2.67
C ASP A 72 -12.50 0.85 1.56
N PRO A 73 -12.89 0.12 0.50
CA PRO A 73 -13.69 0.67 -0.59
C PRO A 73 -15.09 1.10 -0.14
N ALA A 74 -15.64 0.51 0.93
CA ALA A 74 -16.88 0.97 1.54
C ALA A 74 -16.71 2.20 2.43
N SER A 75 -15.48 2.70 2.60
CA SER A 75 -15.14 3.80 3.53
C SER A 75 -15.70 3.54 4.93
N GLN A 76 -15.68 2.27 5.37
CA GLN A 76 -16.11 1.87 6.71
C GLN A 76 -14.90 1.86 7.64
N TYR A 77 -14.82 2.85 8.51
CA TYR A 77 -13.69 3.02 9.42
C TYR A 77 -14.01 2.29 10.73
N ASN A 78 -13.33 1.15 10.98
CA ASN A 78 -13.50 0.37 12.21
C ASN A 78 -12.81 1.00 13.44
N ALA A 79 -12.02 2.07 13.25
CA ALA A 79 -11.44 2.87 14.32
C ALA A 79 -11.97 4.30 14.22
N VAL A 80 -12.18 4.97 15.36
CA VAL A 80 -12.48 6.41 15.39
C VAL A 80 -11.24 7.18 14.94
N ILE A 81 -11.02 7.21 13.64
CA ILE A 81 -10.02 8.02 12.96
C ILE A 81 -10.84 8.86 11.99
N GLN A 82 -10.92 10.17 12.25
CA GLN A 82 -11.58 11.06 11.31
C GLN A 82 -10.80 11.06 10.00
N ASP A 83 -11.41 10.56 8.94
CA ASP A 83 -10.90 10.72 7.57
C ASP A 83 -11.51 11.99 6.94
N LYS A 84 -10.84 12.51 5.89
CA LYS A 84 -11.26 13.70 5.12
C LYS A 84 -11.38 15.00 5.93
N VAL A 85 -10.57 15.16 6.98
CA VAL A 85 -10.48 16.43 7.71
C VAL A 85 -9.93 17.51 6.77
N ILE A 86 -10.69 18.59 6.60
CA ILE A 86 -10.25 19.79 5.87
C ILE A 86 -9.57 20.71 6.88
N ALA A 87 -8.29 20.99 6.68
CA ALA A 87 -7.58 21.99 7.48
C ALA A 87 -8.23 23.36 7.27
N LYS A 88 -8.47 24.09 8.36
CA LYS A 88 -8.90 25.49 8.33
C LYS A 88 -7.70 26.40 8.52
#